data_AF-A0A1H9ZYF7-F1
#
_entry.id   AF-A0A1H9ZYF7-F1
#
_cell.length_a   1.000
_cell.length_b   1.000
_cell.length_c   1.000
_cell.angle_alpha   90.00
_cell.angle_beta   90.00
_cell.angle_gamma   90.00
#
_symmetry.space_group_name_H-M   'P 1'
#
loop_
_entity.id
_entity.type
_entity.pdbx_description
1 polymer ?
#
loop_
_entity_poly.entity_id
_entity_poly.type
_entity_poly.pdbx_seq_one_letter_code
_entity_poly.pdbx_strand_id
1 'polypeptide(L)'
;MDTAQLEQLGLTVETGEGGARATLALEPQVAPENPVTHQRLSHVTFQVGPDRLTPIAPPAVAGLPSLPWRSVASAGELGLLVREVFEEHLFHVERRSAQLNALGLHPLVNPETLELSAELVSGVFTFTLAADRQGGFRVGQVLRQGTPLETSAVHRFELSEFREREVLAGYLVALFDEPPARPAPAPLASRGLVRFAELAEHFGPQAIVPPRSHLELLVQMTVNGESYRFAAARLVGRTFRGLLAGSRGKVWAERFELDDFPGIVPLVADLLKVPPEAVKLIGPDTPQE
;
A
#
# COMPACT_ATOMS: atom_id res chain seq x y z
N MET A 1 25.55 -21.16 -5.51
CA MET A 1 24.71 -21.01 -6.71
C MET A 1 24.97 -22.24 -7.57
N ASP A 2 23.94 -23.01 -7.91
CA ASP A 2 24.11 -24.32 -8.58
C ASP A 2 23.72 -24.19 -10.06
N THR A 3 24.64 -23.65 -10.85
CA THR A 3 24.44 -23.42 -12.30
C THR A 3 24.16 -24.72 -13.04
N ALA A 4 24.80 -25.82 -12.63
CA ALA A 4 24.61 -27.13 -13.24
C ALA A 4 23.17 -27.64 -13.07
N GLN A 5 22.55 -27.42 -11.91
CA GLN A 5 21.13 -27.76 -11.71
C GLN A 5 20.20 -26.92 -12.60
N LEU A 6 20.47 -25.62 -12.75
CA LEU A 6 19.67 -24.75 -13.62
C LEU A 6 19.79 -25.15 -15.10
N GLU A 7 21.00 -25.49 -15.56
CA GLU A 7 21.23 -26.00 -16.91
C GLU A 7 20.57 -27.38 -17.13
N GLN A 8 20.55 -28.26 -16.11
CA GLN A 8 19.82 -29.53 -16.15
C GLN A 8 18.30 -29.33 -16.29
N LEU A 9 17.76 -28.21 -15.79
CA LEU A 9 16.37 -27.81 -16.01
C LEU A 9 16.12 -27.22 -17.40
N GLY A 10 17.13 -27.15 -18.26
CA GLY A 10 17.02 -26.61 -19.62
C GLY A 10 17.12 -25.09 -19.70
N LEU A 11 17.64 -24.43 -18.66
CA LEU A 11 17.87 -22.99 -18.64
C LEU A 11 19.26 -22.64 -19.19
N THR A 12 19.33 -21.57 -19.97
CA THR A 12 20.62 -20.94 -20.33
C THR A 12 21.01 -19.94 -19.26
N VAL A 13 22.15 -20.13 -18.60
CA VAL A 13 22.59 -19.27 -17.48
C VAL A 13 23.72 -18.34 -17.91
N GLU A 14 23.57 -17.05 -17.61
CA GLU A 14 24.57 -16.01 -17.83
C GLU A 14 24.88 -15.32 -16.50
N THR A 15 26.17 -15.13 -16.18
CA THR A 15 26.58 -14.42 -14.97
C THR A 15 27.18 -13.07 -15.34
N GLY A 16 26.63 -11.98 -14.82
CA GLY A 16 27.14 -10.62 -15.01
C GLY A 16 27.21 -9.83 -13.72
N GLU A 17 27.54 -8.53 -13.82
CA GLU A 17 27.69 -7.64 -12.66
C GLU A 17 26.41 -7.49 -11.80
N GLY A 18 25.24 -7.74 -12.38
CA GLY A 18 23.94 -7.75 -11.70
C GLY A 18 23.52 -9.10 -11.09
N GLY A 19 24.43 -10.06 -10.99
CA GLY A 19 24.16 -11.44 -10.58
C GLY A 19 23.81 -12.37 -11.75
N ALA A 20 23.45 -13.60 -11.43
CA ALA A 20 23.13 -14.60 -12.44
C ALA A 20 21.72 -14.44 -13.00
N ARG A 21 21.61 -14.58 -14.32
CA ARG A 21 20.37 -14.59 -15.08
C ARG A 21 20.20 -15.95 -15.72
N ALA A 22 18.97 -16.44 -15.75
CA ALA A 22 18.62 -17.70 -16.41
C ALA A 22 17.52 -17.45 -17.43
N THR A 23 17.65 -18.01 -18.63
CA THR A 23 16.64 -17.88 -19.69
C THR A 23 16.03 -19.24 -19.99
N LEU A 24 14.70 -19.31 -19.92
CA LEU A 24 13.89 -20.46 -20.35
C LEU A 24 13.34 -20.20 -21.74
N ALA A 25 13.57 -21.11 -22.68
CA ALA A 25 12.81 -21.16 -23.92
C ALA A 25 11.47 -21.86 -23.64
N LEU A 26 10.36 -21.25 -24.06
CA LEU A 26 9.02 -21.79 -23.83
C LEU A 26 8.56 -22.61 -25.02
N GLU A 27 8.06 -23.82 -24.75
CA GLU A 27 7.43 -24.64 -25.79
C GLU A 27 6.09 -24.01 -26.23
N PRO A 28 5.73 -24.03 -27.53
CA PRO A 28 4.51 -23.38 -28.03
C PRO A 28 3.19 -23.82 -27.39
N GLN A 29 3.15 -25.02 -26.79
CA GLN A 29 1.96 -25.58 -26.14
C GLN A 29 1.71 -25.00 -24.73
N VAL A 30 2.77 -24.54 -24.07
CA VAL A 30 2.71 -23.97 -22.70
C VAL A 30 3.05 -22.48 -22.65
N ALA A 31 3.56 -21.92 -23.75
CA ALA A 31 3.84 -20.50 -23.91
C ALA A 31 2.59 -19.63 -23.65
N PRO A 32 2.62 -18.73 -22.66
CA PRO A 32 1.53 -17.79 -22.42
C PRO A 32 1.32 -16.86 -23.62
N GLU A 33 0.06 -16.48 -23.86
CA GLU A 33 -0.32 -15.55 -24.93
C GLU A 33 -0.71 -14.20 -24.35
N ASN A 34 -0.11 -13.12 -24.87
CA ASN A 34 -0.52 -11.77 -24.54
C ASN A 34 -1.92 -11.51 -25.14
N PRO A 35 -2.96 -11.23 -24.32
CA PRO A 35 -4.33 -11.11 -24.82
C PRO A 35 -4.59 -9.82 -25.62
N VAL A 36 -3.69 -8.85 -25.54
CA VAL A 36 -3.81 -7.56 -26.26
C VAL A 36 -3.13 -7.61 -27.62
N THR A 37 -1.96 -8.24 -27.70
CA THR A 37 -1.17 -8.31 -28.94
C THR A 37 -1.31 -9.65 -29.68
N HIS A 38 -1.92 -10.66 -29.05
CA HIS A 38 -2.01 -12.05 -29.52
C HIS A 38 -0.65 -12.71 -29.80
N GLN A 39 0.42 -12.18 -29.20
CA GLN A 39 1.76 -12.73 -29.32
C GLN A 39 2.02 -13.71 -28.17
N ARG A 40 2.51 -14.90 -28.52
CA ARG A 40 2.97 -15.88 -27.54
C ARG A 40 4.40 -15.59 -27.10
N LEU A 41 4.65 -15.78 -25.82
CA LEU A 41 5.99 -15.67 -25.27
C LEU A 41 6.86 -16.82 -25.76
N SER A 42 8.00 -16.52 -26.36
CA SER A 42 8.97 -17.53 -26.81
C SER A 42 10.01 -17.87 -25.76
N HIS A 43 10.26 -16.95 -24.82
CA HIS A 43 11.25 -17.10 -23.76
C HIS A 43 10.90 -16.24 -22.56
N VAL A 44 11.45 -16.60 -21.39
CA VAL A 44 11.42 -15.80 -20.16
C VAL A 44 12.81 -15.78 -19.55
N THR A 45 13.25 -14.60 -19.16
CA THR A 45 14.50 -14.39 -18.42
C THR A 45 14.18 -14.11 -16.96
N PHE A 46 14.94 -14.76 -16.08
CA PHE A 46 14.81 -14.68 -14.64
C PHE A 46 16.08 -14.14 -14.01
N GLN A 47 15.93 -13.36 -12.95
CA GLN A 47 16.99 -13.17 -11.96
C GLN A 47 17.04 -14.42 -11.05
N VAL A 48 18.24 -14.99 -10.89
CA VAL A 48 18.45 -16.19 -10.09
C VAL A 48 18.66 -15.83 -8.62
N GLY A 49 17.78 -16.33 -7.75
CA GLY A 49 17.94 -16.33 -6.30
C GLY A 49 18.40 -17.69 -5.75
N PRO A 50 18.58 -17.83 -4.43
CA PRO A 50 19.06 -19.05 -3.79
C PRO A 50 18.20 -20.30 -4.07
N ASP A 51 16.89 -20.11 -4.15
CA ASP A 51 15.86 -21.15 -4.30
C ASP A 51 14.70 -20.72 -5.22
N ARG A 52 14.72 -19.47 -5.70
CA ARG A 52 13.67 -18.88 -6.53
C ARG A 52 14.19 -18.20 -7.78
N LEU A 53 13.37 -18.18 -8.82
CA LEU A 53 13.57 -17.48 -10.08
C LEU A 53 12.57 -16.31 -10.15
N THR A 54 13.08 -15.08 -10.22
CA THR A 54 12.22 -13.88 -10.35
C THR A 54 12.15 -13.46 -11.82
N PRO A 55 10.97 -13.47 -12.46
CA PRO A 55 10.84 -13.05 -13.85
C PRO A 55 11.21 -11.57 -14.04
N ILE A 56 12.09 -11.29 -15.00
CA ILE A 56 12.57 -9.92 -15.31
C ILE A 56 12.39 -9.52 -16.78
N ALA A 57 12.21 -10.48 -17.69
CA ALA A 57 11.90 -10.21 -19.10
C ALA A 57 11.13 -11.38 -19.73
N PRO A 58 10.31 -11.16 -20.77
CA PRO A 58 9.94 -9.86 -21.36
C PRO A 58 9.09 -8.98 -20.41
N PRO A 59 8.83 -7.70 -20.74
CA PRO A 59 8.10 -6.79 -19.87
C PRO A 59 6.73 -7.33 -19.41
N ALA A 60 6.06 -8.11 -20.25
CA ALA A 60 4.78 -8.76 -19.93
C ALA A 60 4.84 -9.72 -18.72
N VAL A 61 6.01 -10.24 -18.34
CA VAL A 61 6.19 -11.10 -17.16
C VAL A 61 7.01 -10.46 -16.04
N ALA A 62 7.65 -9.31 -16.30
CA ALA A 62 8.47 -8.63 -15.31
C ALA A 62 7.64 -8.23 -14.08
N GLY A 63 8.06 -8.67 -12.89
CA GLY A 63 7.36 -8.41 -11.63
C GLY A 63 6.26 -9.42 -11.28
N LEU A 64 6.08 -10.49 -12.05
CA LEU A 64 5.30 -11.65 -11.62
C LEU A 64 5.95 -12.33 -10.39
N PRO A 65 5.19 -13.12 -9.62
CA PRO A 65 5.71 -13.84 -8.46
C PRO A 65 6.94 -14.71 -8.78
N SER A 66 7.90 -14.75 -7.86
CA SER A 66 9.09 -15.60 -8.02
C SER A 66 8.73 -17.08 -7.90
N LEU A 67 9.21 -17.88 -8.85
CA LEU A 67 8.91 -19.31 -8.98
C LEU A 67 9.95 -20.15 -8.22
N PRO A 68 9.54 -21.22 -7.50
CA PRO A 68 10.48 -22.19 -6.97
C PRO A 68 11.13 -22.95 -8.13
N TRP A 69 12.44 -23.20 -8.06
CA TRP A 69 13.13 -24.00 -9.10
C TRP A 69 13.76 -25.28 -8.56
N ARG A 70 14.01 -25.38 -7.25
CA ARG A 70 14.62 -26.57 -6.63
C ARG A 70 13.71 -27.80 -6.60
N SER A 71 12.40 -27.60 -6.64
CA SER A 71 11.39 -28.67 -6.61
C SER A 71 10.88 -29.05 -8.00
N VAL A 72 11.33 -28.35 -9.04
CA VAL A 72 10.86 -28.54 -10.41
C VAL A 72 11.72 -29.62 -11.08
N ALA A 73 11.09 -30.54 -11.80
CA ALA A 73 11.76 -31.68 -12.42
C ALA A 73 12.19 -31.41 -13.88
N SER A 74 11.62 -30.41 -14.55
CA SER A 74 11.86 -30.17 -15.98
C SER A 74 11.57 -28.74 -16.46
N ALA A 75 12.10 -28.38 -17.62
CA ALA A 75 11.80 -27.13 -18.34
C ALA A 75 10.29 -26.96 -18.60
N GLY A 76 9.61 -28.04 -19.01
CA GLY A 76 8.17 -28.03 -19.30
C GLY A 76 7.33 -27.72 -18.06
N GLU A 77 7.68 -28.30 -16.91
CA GLU A 77 7.04 -27.99 -15.63
C GLU A 77 7.27 -26.54 -15.21
N LEU A 78 8.49 -26.00 -15.39
CA LEU A 78 8.76 -24.59 -15.16
C LEU A 78 7.93 -23.69 -16.10
N GLY A 79 7.77 -24.09 -17.36
CA GLY A 79 6.92 -23.41 -18.34
C GLY A 79 5.43 -23.40 -17.95
N LEU A 80 4.93 -24.50 -17.37
CA LEU A 80 3.58 -24.56 -16.81
C LEU A 80 3.41 -23.62 -15.61
N LEU A 81 4.40 -23.56 -14.70
CA LEU A 81 4.39 -22.61 -13.57
C LEU A 81 4.40 -21.16 -14.05
N VAL A 82 5.20 -20.83 -15.07
CA VAL A 82 5.19 -19.50 -15.72
C VAL A 82 3.80 -19.18 -16.26
N ARG A 83 3.16 -20.14 -16.92
CA ARG A 83 1.81 -19.98 -17.47
C ARG A 83 0.76 -19.78 -16.37
N GLU A 84 0.82 -20.54 -15.30
CA GLU A 84 -0.09 -20.41 -14.16
C GLU A 84 -0.02 -19.00 -13.54
N VAL A 85 1.18 -18.50 -13.21
CA VAL A 85 1.32 -17.15 -12.63
C VAL A 85 0.95 -16.04 -13.61
N PHE A 86 1.10 -16.28 -14.92
CA PHE A 86 0.66 -15.35 -15.95
C PHE A 86 -0.86 -15.33 -16.07
N GLU A 87 -1.53 -16.49 -16.08
CA GLU A 87 -2.98 -16.61 -16.08
C GLU A 87 -3.61 -16.00 -14.82
N GLU A 88 -3.00 -16.20 -13.64
CA GLU A 88 -3.41 -15.55 -12.39
C GLU A 88 -3.32 -14.02 -12.49
N HIS A 89 -2.23 -13.49 -13.09
CA HIS A 89 -2.11 -12.07 -13.34
C HIS A 89 -3.20 -11.55 -14.29
N LEU A 90 -3.50 -12.25 -15.38
CA LEU A 90 -4.60 -11.88 -16.28
C LEU A 90 -5.95 -11.87 -15.58
N PHE A 91 -6.20 -12.85 -14.71
CA PHE A 91 -7.40 -12.89 -13.87
C PHE A 91 -7.48 -11.65 -12.96
N HIS A 92 -6.37 -11.22 -12.36
CA HIS A 92 -6.33 -9.97 -11.61
C HIS A 92 -6.63 -8.76 -12.50
N VAL A 93 -6.05 -8.67 -13.69
CA VAL A 93 -6.30 -7.57 -14.64
C VAL A 93 -7.79 -7.49 -15.00
N GLU A 94 -8.41 -8.62 -15.35
CA GLU A 94 -9.84 -8.68 -15.68
C GLU A 94 -10.71 -8.25 -14.48
N ARG A 95 -10.47 -8.84 -13.30
CA ARG A 95 -11.22 -8.53 -12.09
C ARG A 95 -11.09 -7.06 -11.69
N ARG A 96 -9.86 -6.51 -11.72
CA ARG A 96 -9.62 -5.10 -11.34
C ARG A 96 -10.15 -4.13 -12.41
N SER A 97 -10.11 -4.51 -13.68
CA SER A 97 -10.76 -3.76 -14.77
C SER A 97 -12.27 -3.66 -14.54
N ALA A 98 -12.93 -4.76 -14.15
CA ALA A 98 -14.36 -4.74 -13.79
C ALA A 98 -14.66 -3.82 -12.61
N GLN A 99 -13.79 -3.78 -11.59
CA GLN A 99 -13.95 -2.87 -10.45
C GLN A 99 -13.79 -1.40 -10.83
N LEU A 100 -12.84 -1.06 -11.70
CA LEU A 100 -12.67 0.29 -12.22
C LEU A 100 -13.88 0.72 -13.05
N ASN A 101 -14.37 -0.15 -13.94
CA ASN A 101 -15.60 0.09 -14.70
C ASN A 101 -16.82 0.31 -13.78
N ALA A 102 -16.94 -0.45 -12.69
CA ALA A 102 -18.02 -0.28 -11.72
C ALA A 102 -17.99 1.08 -11.01
N LEU A 103 -16.80 1.72 -10.91
CA LEU A 103 -16.62 3.08 -10.42
C LEU A 103 -16.78 4.15 -11.52
N GLY A 104 -17.12 3.76 -12.74
CA GLY A 104 -17.22 4.68 -13.88
C GLY A 104 -15.86 5.21 -14.35
N LEU A 105 -14.77 4.49 -14.07
CA LEU A 105 -13.44 4.76 -14.61
C LEU A 105 -13.21 3.93 -15.87
N HIS A 106 -12.38 4.42 -16.77
CA HIS A 106 -12.05 3.74 -18.01
C HIS A 106 -10.69 3.04 -17.89
N PRO A 107 -10.67 1.72 -17.64
CA PRO A 107 -9.44 0.96 -17.54
C PRO A 107 -8.74 0.87 -18.91
N LEU A 108 -7.42 0.99 -18.88
CA LEU A 108 -6.52 0.80 -20.00
C LEU A 108 -5.48 -0.25 -19.62
N VAL A 109 -5.17 -1.16 -20.53
CA VAL A 109 -4.10 -2.15 -20.35
C VAL A 109 -2.96 -1.81 -21.29
N ASN A 110 -1.76 -1.65 -20.75
CA ASN A 110 -0.58 -1.44 -21.58
C ASN A 110 -0.28 -2.74 -22.38
N PRO A 111 -0.22 -2.71 -23.72
CA PRO A 111 -0.04 -3.91 -24.53
C PRO A 111 1.32 -4.60 -24.34
N GLU A 112 2.35 -3.88 -23.91
CA GLU A 112 3.71 -4.40 -23.72
C GLU A 112 3.90 -4.96 -22.30
N THR A 113 3.47 -4.21 -21.29
CA THR A 113 3.69 -4.58 -19.88
C THR A 113 2.51 -5.33 -19.26
N LEU A 114 1.33 -5.29 -19.87
CA LEU A 114 0.06 -5.76 -19.31
C LEU A 114 -0.35 -5.06 -18.01
N GLU A 115 0.26 -3.91 -17.70
CA GLU A 115 -0.14 -3.11 -16.57
C GLU A 115 -1.51 -2.49 -16.82
N LEU A 116 -2.43 -2.72 -15.88
CA LEU A 116 -3.74 -2.08 -15.83
C LEU A 116 -3.63 -0.69 -15.19
N SER A 117 -4.14 0.32 -15.87
CA SER A 117 -4.25 1.67 -15.34
C SER A 117 -5.61 2.30 -15.62
N ALA A 118 -5.93 3.37 -14.91
CA ALA A 118 -7.07 4.24 -15.21
C ALA A 118 -6.79 5.67 -14.77
N GLU A 119 -7.34 6.63 -15.49
CA GLU A 119 -7.28 8.04 -15.12
C GLU A 119 -8.50 8.44 -14.28
N LEU A 120 -8.26 9.17 -13.19
CA LEU A 120 -9.28 9.81 -12.38
C LEU A 120 -9.01 11.31 -12.30
N VAL A 121 -9.94 12.10 -12.80
CA VAL A 121 -9.88 13.58 -12.73
C VAL A 121 -10.76 14.07 -11.59
N SER A 122 -10.21 14.95 -10.74
CA SER A 122 -10.92 15.59 -9.63
C SER A 122 -10.42 17.02 -9.41
N GLY A 123 -11.25 18.00 -9.76
CA GLY A 123 -10.90 19.42 -9.64
C GLY A 123 -9.64 19.78 -10.42
N VAL A 124 -8.58 20.18 -9.70
CA VAL A 124 -7.28 20.52 -10.29
C VAL A 124 -6.35 19.32 -10.43
N PHE A 125 -6.74 18.15 -9.95
CA PHE A 125 -5.90 16.96 -9.94
C PHE A 125 -6.31 15.96 -11.01
N THR A 126 -5.31 15.35 -11.63
CA THR A 126 -5.46 14.15 -12.46
C THR A 126 -4.58 13.06 -11.86
N PHE A 127 -5.19 11.94 -11.50
CA PHE A 127 -4.52 10.79 -10.90
C PHE A 127 -4.47 9.64 -11.90
N THR A 128 -3.29 9.08 -12.12
CA THR A 128 -3.12 7.80 -12.83
C THR A 128 -3.07 6.70 -11.79
N LEU A 129 -4.11 5.88 -11.73
CA LEU A 129 -4.19 4.71 -10.87
C LEU A 129 -3.59 3.53 -11.63
N ALA A 130 -2.69 2.77 -11.02
CA ALA A 130 -2.07 1.61 -11.65
C ALA A 130 -2.15 0.38 -10.72
N ALA A 131 -2.51 -0.77 -11.26
CA ALA A 131 -2.45 -2.03 -10.55
C ALA A 131 -1.05 -2.64 -10.65
N ASP A 132 -0.55 -3.25 -9.59
CA ASP A 132 0.61 -4.12 -9.66
C ASP A 132 0.22 -5.52 -10.17
N ARG A 133 1.20 -6.42 -10.29
CA ARG A 133 0.99 -7.77 -10.84
C ARG A 133 0.11 -8.66 -9.97
N GLN A 134 -0.07 -8.32 -8.70
CA GLN A 134 -0.92 -9.02 -7.74
C GLN A 134 -2.31 -8.35 -7.63
N GLY A 135 -2.57 -7.32 -8.45
CA GLY A 135 -3.82 -6.58 -8.45
C GLY A 135 -3.95 -5.57 -7.30
N GLY A 136 -2.87 -5.21 -6.62
CA GLY A 136 -2.85 -4.12 -5.64
C GLY A 136 -2.79 -2.77 -6.35
N PHE A 137 -3.61 -1.80 -5.94
CA PHE A 137 -3.61 -0.47 -6.56
C PHE A 137 -2.61 0.47 -5.90
N ARG A 138 -1.98 1.28 -6.74
CA ARG A 138 -1.16 2.42 -6.33
C ARG A 138 -1.49 3.65 -7.16
N VAL A 139 -1.15 4.80 -6.62
CA VAL A 139 -1.10 6.06 -7.37
C VAL A 139 0.23 6.09 -8.12
N GLY A 140 0.15 6.16 -9.44
CA GLY A 140 1.30 6.29 -10.33
C GLY A 140 1.69 7.76 -10.48
N GLN A 141 1.20 8.40 -11.54
CA GLN A 141 1.42 9.82 -11.79
C GLN A 141 0.29 10.67 -11.19
N VAL A 142 0.65 11.83 -10.64
CA VAL A 142 -0.31 12.86 -10.22
C VAL A 142 0.03 14.15 -10.92
N LEU A 143 -0.95 14.75 -11.60
CA LEU A 143 -0.84 16.08 -12.19
C LEU A 143 -1.70 17.05 -11.38
N ARG A 144 -1.16 18.24 -11.07
CA ARG A 144 -1.91 19.39 -10.55
C ARG A 144 -1.91 20.48 -11.59
N GLN A 145 -3.08 20.81 -12.13
CA GLN A 145 -3.25 21.77 -13.22
C GLN A 145 -2.35 21.47 -14.43
N GLY A 146 -2.15 20.18 -14.73
CA GLY A 146 -1.28 19.71 -15.82
C GLY A 146 0.22 19.60 -15.47
N THR A 147 0.64 20.04 -14.29
CA THR A 147 2.04 19.93 -13.84
C THR A 147 2.22 18.66 -12.98
N PRO A 148 3.19 17.78 -13.29
CA PRO A 148 3.50 16.64 -12.43
C PRO A 148 3.88 17.06 -11.02
N LEU A 149 3.28 16.39 -10.02
CA LEU A 149 3.70 16.50 -8.63
C LEU A 149 4.86 15.54 -8.37
N GLU A 150 5.95 16.07 -7.83
CA GLU A 150 7.08 15.27 -7.33
C GLU A 150 6.68 14.63 -6.01
N THR A 151 6.38 13.33 -6.03
CA THR A 151 6.01 12.57 -4.84
C THR A 151 7.00 11.44 -4.63
N SER A 152 7.73 11.44 -3.51
CA SER A 152 8.71 10.39 -3.21
C SER A 152 8.08 9.11 -2.63
N ALA A 153 6.80 9.16 -2.25
CA ALA A 153 6.08 8.06 -1.61
C ALA A 153 5.16 7.33 -2.60
N VAL A 154 5.28 6.00 -2.66
CA VAL A 154 4.33 5.15 -3.39
C VAL A 154 3.08 4.96 -2.53
N HIS A 155 1.98 5.59 -2.92
CA HIS A 155 0.70 5.49 -2.21
C HIS A 155 -0.10 4.29 -2.73
N ARG A 156 -0.21 3.24 -1.90
CA ARG A 156 -1.05 2.06 -2.16
C ARG A 156 -2.40 2.18 -1.46
N PHE A 157 -3.45 1.66 -2.08
CA PHE A 157 -4.81 1.67 -1.55
C PHE A 157 -5.61 0.45 -2.06
N GLU A 158 -6.73 0.13 -1.41
CA GLU A 158 -7.62 -0.94 -1.87
C GLU A 158 -8.88 -0.40 -2.53
N LEU A 159 -9.04 -0.66 -3.83
CA LEU A 159 -10.15 -0.14 -4.62
C LEU A 159 -11.52 -0.58 -4.09
N SER A 160 -11.60 -1.76 -3.45
CA SER A 160 -12.86 -2.26 -2.87
C SER A 160 -13.37 -1.46 -1.67
N GLU A 161 -12.54 -0.62 -1.06
CA GLU A 161 -12.96 0.27 0.03
C GLU A 161 -13.84 1.43 -0.50
N PHE A 162 -13.79 1.69 -1.81
CA PHE A 162 -14.50 2.78 -2.46
C PHE A 162 -15.67 2.21 -3.26
N ARG A 163 -16.89 2.63 -2.90
CA ARG A 163 -18.11 2.26 -3.64
C ARG A 163 -18.48 3.27 -4.72
N GLU A 164 -18.02 4.50 -4.56
CA GLU A 164 -18.37 5.64 -5.40
C GLU A 164 -17.10 6.35 -5.85
N ARG A 165 -17.09 6.79 -7.11
CA ARG A 165 -15.98 7.52 -7.72
C ARG A 165 -15.57 8.75 -6.92
N GLU A 166 -16.55 9.50 -6.42
CA GLU A 166 -16.33 10.75 -5.69
C GLU A 166 -15.66 10.52 -4.33
N VAL A 167 -15.91 9.38 -3.68
CA VAL A 167 -15.24 9.02 -2.41
C VAL A 167 -13.77 8.69 -2.64
N LEU A 168 -13.47 7.94 -3.72
CA LEU A 168 -12.09 7.68 -4.14
C LEU A 168 -11.38 9.00 -4.51
N ALA A 169 -12.04 9.86 -5.27
CA ALA A 169 -11.52 11.16 -5.65
C ALA A 169 -11.23 12.05 -4.43
N GLY A 170 -12.16 12.14 -3.48
CA GLY A 170 -11.98 12.90 -2.24
C GLY A 170 -10.83 12.37 -1.39
N TYR A 171 -10.70 11.05 -1.26
CA TYR A 171 -9.58 10.41 -0.58
C TYR A 171 -8.23 10.76 -1.22
N LEU A 172 -8.13 10.63 -2.55
CA LEU A 172 -6.89 10.94 -3.27
C LEU A 172 -6.56 12.43 -3.21
N VAL A 173 -7.55 13.32 -3.37
CA VAL A 173 -7.32 14.77 -3.18
C VAL A 173 -6.80 15.05 -1.77
N ALA A 174 -7.37 14.46 -0.72
CA ALA A 174 -6.90 14.67 0.64
C ALA A 174 -5.45 14.17 0.87
N LEU A 175 -5.00 13.17 0.11
CA LEU A 175 -3.62 12.66 0.17
C LEU A 175 -2.61 13.59 -0.49
N PHE A 176 -2.97 14.24 -1.61
CA PHE A 176 -2.03 15.03 -2.43
C PHE A 176 -2.24 16.55 -2.36
N ASP A 177 -3.35 16.99 -1.79
CA ASP A 177 -3.57 18.38 -1.37
C ASP A 177 -2.96 18.57 0.02
N GLU A 178 -1.67 18.28 0.15
CA GLU A 178 -0.90 18.63 1.33
C GLU A 178 -0.78 20.17 1.34
N PRO A 179 -1.41 20.88 2.30
CA PRO A 179 -1.18 22.31 2.43
C PRO A 179 0.32 22.54 2.66
N PRO A 180 0.90 23.65 2.17
CA PRO A 180 2.33 23.93 2.34
C PRO A 180 2.73 23.71 3.78
N ALA A 181 3.89 23.05 3.98
CA ALA A 181 4.45 22.62 5.25
C ALA A 181 3.93 23.50 6.39
N ARG A 182 3.00 22.94 7.17
CA ARG A 182 2.35 23.70 8.23
C ARG A 182 3.46 24.24 9.14
N PRO A 183 3.58 25.57 9.33
CA PRO A 183 4.46 26.10 10.36
C PRO A 183 4.11 25.39 11.67
N ALA A 184 5.11 25.16 12.54
CA ALA A 184 4.96 24.45 13.81
C ALA A 184 3.57 24.70 14.42
N PRO A 185 2.76 23.66 14.65
CA PRO A 185 1.34 23.83 14.86
C PRO A 185 1.11 24.77 16.04
N ALA A 186 0.36 25.84 15.78
CA ALA A 186 -0.31 26.59 16.82
C ALA A 186 -1.12 25.61 17.69
N PRO A 187 -1.33 25.92 18.99
CA PRO A 187 -2.17 25.11 19.87
C PRO A 187 -3.49 24.78 19.17
N LEU A 188 -4.02 23.56 19.35
CA LEU A 188 -5.35 23.20 18.83
C LEU A 188 -6.33 24.27 19.31
N ALA A 189 -6.77 25.15 18.40
CA ALA A 189 -7.80 26.10 18.73
C ALA A 189 -9.06 25.29 19.06
N SER A 190 -9.50 25.36 20.30
CA SER A 190 -10.56 24.55 20.92
C SER A 190 -11.96 24.77 20.33
N ARG A 191 -12.10 25.57 19.26
CA ARG A 191 -13.40 25.85 18.64
C ARG A 191 -13.84 24.67 17.78
N GLY A 192 -14.86 23.95 18.24
CA GLY A 192 -15.57 22.92 17.49
C GLY A 192 -15.07 21.49 17.71
N LEU A 193 -14.12 21.27 18.62
CA LEU A 193 -13.74 19.91 19.03
C LEU A 193 -14.75 19.38 20.05
N VAL A 194 -15.24 18.16 19.82
CA VAL A 194 -16.12 17.43 20.74
C VAL A 194 -15.29 16.39 21.48
N ARG A 195 -15.34 16.39 22.81
CA ARG A 195 -14.65 15.38 23.61
C ARG A 195 -15.42 14.05 23.58
N PHE A 196 -14.71 12.93 23.56
CA PHE A 196 -15.37 11.62 23.74
C PHE A 196 -16.11 11.51 25.07
N ALA A 197 -15.60 12.17 26.12
CA ALA A 197 -16.30 12.28 27.40
C ALA A 197 -17.66 13.00 27.26
N GLU A 198 -17.72 14.09 26.49
CA GLU A 198 -18.97 14.82 26.23
C GLU A 198 -19.98 13.94 25.48
N LEU A 199 -19.52 13.14 24.50
CA LEU A 199 -20.39 12.16 23.82
C LEU A 199 -20.91 11.10 24.79
N ALA A 200 -20.05 10.55 25.64
CA ALA A 200 -20.45 9.57 26.64
C ALA A 200 -21.44 10.15 27.67
N GLU A 201 -21.29 11.42 28.05
CA GLU A 201 -22.22 12.14 28.93
C GLU A 201 -23.59 12.35 28.29
N HIS A 202 -23.64 12.73 27.01
CA HIS A 202 -24.89 13.10 26.34
C HIS A 202 -25.66 11.89 25.78
N PHE A 203 -24.96 10.85 25.31
CA PHE A 203 -25.58 9.67 24.68
C PHE A 203 -25.59 8.44 25.59
N GLY A 204 -24.87 8.49 26.72
CA GLY A 204 -24.72 7.40 27.67
C GLY A 204 -23.68 6.34 27.25
N PRO A 205 -23.17 5.55 28.21
CA PRO A 205 -22.10 4.55 27.95
C PRO A 205 -22.56 3.36 27.09
N GLN A 206 -23.87 3.22 26.85
CA GLN A 206 -24.44 2.18 25.98
C GLN A 206 -24.50 2.61 24.51
N ALA A 207 -24.15 3.86 24.18
CA ALA A 207 -24.09 4.33 22.82
C ALA A 207 -23.05 3.54 22.01
N ILE A 208 -23.45 3.07 20.82
CA ILE A 208 -22.59 2.26 19.96
C ILE A 208 -22.00 3.10 18.83
N VAL A 209 -20.70 2.92 18.57
CA VAL A 209 -20.07 3.41 17.34
C VAL A 209 -20.08 2.25 16.33
N PRO A 210 -20.87 2.32 15.24
CA PRO A 210 -20.99 1.20 14.29
C PRO A 210 -19.63 0.74 13.76
N PRO A 211 -19.37 -0.56 13.52
CA PRO A 211 -18.05 -1.10 13.18
C PRO A 211 -17.35 -0.49 11.95
N ARG A 212 -18.10 0.20 11.07
CA ARG A 212 -17.62 0.81 9.83
C ARG A 212 -17.65 2.35 9.83
N SER A 213 -18.07 2.99 10.91
CA SER A 213 -18.04 4.46 10.98
C SER A 213 -16.59 4.96 11.00
N HIS A 214 -16.32 6.11 10.40
CA HIS A 214 -15.02 6.74 10.55
C HIS A 214 -14.86 7.26 11.99
N LEU A 215 -13.77 6.88 12.65
CA LEU A 215 -13.48 7.25 14.03
C LEU A 215 -12.00 7.59 14.14
N GLU A 216 -11.71 8.83 14.53
CA GLU A 216 -10.34 9.31 14.75
C GLU A 216 -10.21 9.86 16.16
N LEU A 217 -9.13 9.45 16.83
CA LEU A 217 -8.76 9.88 18.17
C LEU A 217 -7.50 10.74 18.07
N LEU A 218 -7.53 11.90 18.71
CA LEU A 218 -6.39 12.80 18.80
C LEU A 218 -6.11 13.10 20.26
N VAL A 219 -4.86 12.91 20.67
CA VAL A 219 -4.41 13.22 22.02
C VAL A 219 -3.11 14.00 21.95
N GLN A 220 -3.06 15.11 22.68
CA GLN A 220 -1.85 15.87 22.91
C GLN A 220 -1.32 15.56 24.30
N MET A 221 0.00 15.55 24.44
CA MET A 221 0.65 15.31 25.71
C MET A 221 2.00 16.01 25.79
N THR A 222 2.49 16.23 26.99
CA THR A 222 3.88 16.59 27.26
C THR A 222 4.59 15.46 28.00
N VAL A 223 5.85 15.24 27.63
CA VAL A 223 6.73 14.27 28.27
C VAL A 223 8.05 14.99 28.56
N ASN A 224 8.40 15.14 29.84
CA ASN A 224 9.58 15.91 30.27
C ASN A 224 9.69 17.31 29.64
N GLY A 225 8.54 17.99 29.43
CA GLY A 225 8.47 19.33 28.82
C GLY A 225 8.46 19.35 27.29
N GLU A 226 8.70 18.21 26.63
CA GLU A 226 8.57 18.10 25.18
C GLU A 226 7.14 17.75 24.78
N SER A 227 6.63 18.36 23.71
CA SER A 227 5.27 18.10 23.20
C SER A 227 5.23 16.91 22.25
N TYR A 228 4.24 16.04 22.46
CA TYR A 228 3.95 14.88 21.62
C TYR A 228 2.48 14.87 21.23
N ARG A 229 2.20 14.26 20.07
CA ARG A 229 0.84 14.03 19.58
C ARG A 229 0.68 12.56 19.23
N PHE A 230 -0.41 11.99 19.71
CA PHE A 230 -0.89 10.70 19.28
C PHE A 230 -2.14 10.88 18.42
N ALA A 231 -2.22 10.11 17.34
CA ALA A 231 -3.40 9.96 16.52
C ALA A 231 -3.70 8.48 16.33
N ALA A 232 -4.97 8.10 16.40
CA ALA A 232 -5.42 6.75 16.04
C ALA A 232 -6.67 6.81 15.17
N ALA A 233 -6.62 6.20 13.99
CA ALA A 233 -7.74 6.10 13.08
C ALA A 233 -8.26 4.66 13.06
N ARG A 234 -9.57 4.46 13.19
CA ARG A 234 -10.18 3.13 13.09
C ARG A 234 -10.13 2.66 11.63
N LEU A 235 -9.65 1.42 11.44
CA LEU A 235 -9.67 0.75 10.15
C LEU A 235 -11.00 0.00 9.97
N VAL A 236 -11.29 -0.94 10.87
CA VAL A 236 -12.54 -1.72 10.88
C VAL A 236 -12.75 -2.33 12.26
N GLY A 237 -14.01 -2.42 12.71
CA GLY A 237 -14.34 -3.12 13.95
C GLY A 237 -13.65 -2.51 15.16
N ARG A 238 -12.65 -3.23 15.70
CA ARG A 238 -11.85 -2.84 16.87
C ARG A 238 -10.37 -2.57 16.51
N THR A 239 -10.01 -2.63 15.24
CA THR A 239 -8.65 -2.43 14.73
C THR A 239 -8.39 -0.97 14.39
N PHE A 240 -7.24 -0.44 14.83
CA PHE A 240 -6.80 0.94 14.60
C PHE A 240 -5.41 1.00 13.98
N ARG A 241 -5.12 2.12 13.32
CA ARG A 241 -3.77 2.54 12.94
C ARG A 241 -3.37 3.74 13.79
N GLY A 242 -2.32 3.59 14.58
CA GLY A 242 -1.79 4.62 15.47
C GLY A 242 -0.56 5.33 14.90
N LEU A 243 -0.32 6.55 15.37
CA LEU A 243 0.86 7.36 15.10
C LEU A 243 1.20 8.18 16.34
N LEU A 244 2.43 8.08 16.81
CA LEU A 244 3.03 8.97 17.80
C LEU A 244 4.09 9.83 17.12
N ALA A 245 3.98 11.14 17.25
CA ALA A 245 4.95 12.11 16.74
C ALA A 245 5.38 13.09 17.82
N GLY A 246 6.67 13.37 17.89
CA GLY A 246 7.27 14.40 18.72
C GLY A 246 7.82 15.55 17.87
N SER A 247 8.53 16.49 18.51
CA SER A 247 9.15 17.66 17.86
C SER A 247 10.17 17.30 16.76
N ARG A 248 10.82 16.14 16.89
CA ARG A 248 11.82 15.63 15.93
C ARG A 248 11.23 14.69 14.88
N GLY A 249 9.90 14.57 14.81
CA GLY A 249 9.19 13.75 13.84
C GLY A 249 8.55 12.50 14.45
N LYS A 250 8.38 11.48 13.60
CA LYS A 250 7.67 10.24 13.93
C LYS A 250 8.45 9.40 14.93
N VAL A 251 7.79 9.00 16.03
CA VAL A 251 8.34 8.11 17.06
C VAL A 251 7.85 6.68 16.86
N TRP A 252 6.56 6.49 16.57
CA TRP A 252 5.96 5.18 16.42
C TRP A 252 4.76 5.23 15.48
N ALA A 253 4.53 4.17 14.70
CA ALA A 253 3.37 4.06 13.83
C ALA A 253 3.07 2.60 13.49
N GLU A 254 2.04 2.02 14.09
CA GLU A 254 1.66 0.63 13.89
C GLU A 254 0.14 0.44 13.89
N ARG A 255 -0.28 -0.78 13.52
CA ARG A 255 -1.65 -1.24 13.69
C ARG A 255 -1.79 -1.93 15.05
N PHE A 256 -2.94 -1.77 15.70
CA PHE A 256 -3.24 -2.42 16.96
C PHE A 256 -4.73 -2.73 17.10
N GLU A 257 -5.05 -3.77 17.87
CA GLU A 257 -6.41 -4.07 18.31
C GLU A 257 -6.72 -3.28 19.58
N LEU A 258 -7.91 -2.71 19.68
CA LEU A 258 -8.33 -1.92 20.84
C LEU A 258 -8.29 -2.75 22.14
N ASP A 259 -8.58 -4.06 22.05
CA ASP A 259 -8.57 -4.97 23.20
C ASP A 259 -7.17 -5.21 23.76
N ASP A 260 -6.14 -5.15 22.90
CA ASP A 260 -4.74 -5.35 23.27
C ASP A 260 -4.01 -4.02 23.51
N PHE A 261 -4.69 -2.89 23.33
CA PHE A 261 -4.08 -1.57 23.45
C PHE A 261 -3.84 -1.24 24.94
N PRO A 262 -2.57 -1.04 25.38
CA PRO A 262 -2.25 -0.84 26.78
C PRO A 262 -2.72 0.52 27.34
N GLY A 263 -3.28 1.38 26.48
CA GLY A 263 -3.57 2.77 26.77
C GLY A 263 -2.41 3.68 26.37
N ILE A 264 -2.74 4.96 26.16
CA ILE A 264 -1.80 5.93 25.60
C ILE A 264 -0.62 6.24 26.52
N VAL A 265 -0.88 6.37 27.83
CA VAL A 265 0.16 6.69 28.82
C VAL A 265 1.16 5.54 28.94
N PRO A 266 0.73 4.27 29.15
CA PRO A 266 1.66 3.14 29.19
C PRO A 266 2.43 2.94 27.88
N LEU A 267 1.79 3.09 26.72
CA LEU A 267 2.47 2.99 25.42
C LEU A 267 3.60 4.01 25.30
N VAL A 268 3.31 5.28 25.57
CA VAL A 268 4.29 6.37 25.40
C VAL A 268 5.42 6.25 26.42
N ALA A 269 5.11 5.87 27.65
CA ALA A 269 6.10 5.62 28.69
C ALA A 269 7.10 4.53 28.27
N ASP A 270 6.60 3.41 27.72
CA ASP A 270 7.47 2.34 27.23
C ASP A 270 8.28 2.76 26.00
N LEU A 271 7.68 3.43 25.02
CA LEU A 271 8.36 3.87 23.80
C LEU A 271 9.48 4.86 24.08
N LEU A 272 9.23 5.81 24.98
CA LEU A 272 10.21 6.85 25.34
C LEU A 272 11.12 6.44 26.50
N LYS A 273 10.92 5.25 27.08
CA LYS A 273 11.66 4.72 28.23
C LYS A 273 11.65 5.69 29.42
N VAL A 274 10.47 6.22 29.74
CA VAL A 274 10.21 7.14 30.85
C VAL A 274 9.19 6.55 31.82
N PRO A 275 9.16 6.99 33.08
CA PRO A 275 8.10 6.62 34.00
C PRO A 275 6.72 7.17 33.53
N PRO A 276 5.60 6.44 33.72
CA PRO A 276 4.27 6.88 33.28
C PRO A 276 3.85 8.26 33.78
N GLU A 277 4.29 8.66 34.98
CA GLU A 277 4.00 9.95 35.60
C GLU A 277 4.61 11.14 34.83
N ALA A 278 5.63 10.88 34.00
CA ALA A 278 6.22 11.88 33.12
C ALA A 278 5.31 12.23 31.93
N VAL A 279 4.33 11.38 31.58
CA VAL A 279 3.42 11.57 30.46
C VAL A 279 2.18 12.33 30.92
N LYS A 280 2.12 13.62 30.62
CA LYS A 280 1.00 14.50 30.98
C LYS A 280 0.09 14.73 29.77
N LEU A 281 -1.13 14.21 29.81
CA LEU A 281 -2.12 14.48 28.77
C LEU A 281 -2.59 15.93 28.86
N ILE A 282 -2.60 16.63 27.73
CA ILE A 282 -3.08 18.00 27.64
C ILE A 282 -4.55 17.96 27.24
N GLY A 283 -5.42 18.37 28.15
CA GLY A 283 -6.81 18.69 27.84
C GLY A 283 -6.93 20.11 27.27
N PRO A 284 -8.00 20.42 26.52
CA PRO A 284 -8.25 21.77 26.00
C PRO A 284 -8.41 22.85 27.09
N ASP A 285 -8.59 22.45 28.36
CA ASP A 285 -8.77 23.34 29.52
C ASP A 285 -7.50 23.49 30.38
N THR A 286 -6.35 22.98 29.92
CA THR A 286 -5.09 23.13 30.65
C THR A 286 -4.52 24.52 30.35
N PRO A 287 -4.39 25.44 31.33
CA PRO A 287 -3.78 26.75 31.09
C PRO A 287 -2.36 26.55 30.55
N GLN A 288 -2.03 27.21 29.45
CA GLN A 288 -0.64 27.37 29.03
C GLN A 288 -0.03 28.48 29.89
N GLU A 289 0.87 28.11 30.80
CA GLU A 289 1.83 29.05 31.40
C GLU A 289 2.94 29.42 30.40
#